data_AF-A0A4Y2RQT7-F1
#
_entry.id   AF-A0A4Y2RQT7-F1
#
_cell.length_a   1.000
_cell.length_b   1.000
_cell.length_c   1.000
_cell.angle_alpha   90.00
_cell.angle_beta   90.00
_cell.angle_gamma   90.00
#
_symmetry.space_group_name_H-M   'P 1'
#
loop_
_entity.id
_entity.type
_entity.pdbx_description
1 polymer ?
#
loop_
_entity_poly.entity_id
_entity_poly.type
_entity_poly.pdbx_seq_one_letter_code
_entity_poly.pdbx_strand_id
1 'polypeptide(L)'
;MFQTYHDPVLKRKLNKLNKQIKILDQKIETDAFTNEILNVNATDGTVWKFVTPFKKKTKSIPSLNGPGDIANTDLEKANFLAESLETQFTLNNITNPDTEELVADSVMRFRSEANSVCKYFDPLSHLKS
;
A
#
# COMPACT_ATOMS: atom_id res chain seq x y z
N MET A 1 -33.87 -31.23 -29.20
CA MET A 1 -32.67 -32.08 -28.96
C MET A 1 -31.69 -31.81 -30.09
N PHE A 2 -30.55 -31.15 -29.80
CA PHE A 2 -29.51 -30.92 -30.80
C PHE A 2 -28.35 -31.87 -30.55
N GLN A 3 -28.50 -33.12 -31.00
CA GLN A 3 -27.36 -34.01 -31.16
C GLN A 3 -26.86 -33.85 -32.60
N THR A 4 -26.09 -32.78 -32.83
CA THR A 4 -25.42 -32.56 -34.12
C THR A 4 -24.27 -33.55 -34.21
N TYR A 5 -24.52 -34.69 -34.87
CA TYR A 5 -23.55 -35.69 -35.34
C TYR A 5 -22.14 -35.59 -34.71
N HIS A 6 -21.98 -36.11 -33.48
CA HIS A 6 -20.67 -36.13 -32.82
C HIS A 6 -19.92 -37.39 -33.23
N ASP A 7 -19.13 -37.31 -34.30
CA ASP A 7 -18.19 -38.37 -34.68
C ASP A 7 -16.89 -38.23 -33.85
N PRO A 8 -16.59 -39.18 -32.93
CA PRO A 8 -15.37 -39.15 -32.12
C PRO A 8 -14.09 -39.20 -32.95
N VAL A 9 -14.12 -39.81 -34.14
CA VAL A 9 -12.98 -39.92 -35.05
C VAL A 9 -12.66 -38.56 -35.64
N LEU A 10 -13.66 -37.81 -36.08
CA LEU A 10 -13.48 -36.44 -36.58
C LEU A 10 -12.97 -35.50 -35.48
N LYS A 11 -13.55 -35.58 -34.28
CA LYS A 11 -13.10 -34.78 -33.12
C LYS A 11 -11.64 -35.07 -32.76
N ARG A 12 -11.23 -36.35 -32.79
CA ARG A 12 -9.84 -36.74 -32.53
C ARG A 12 -8.89 -36.19 -33.60
N LYS A 13 -9.26 -36.25 -34.89
CA LYS A 13 -8.47 -35.67 -35.99
C LYS A 13 -8.32 -34.16 -35.84
N LEU A 14 -9.41 -33.45 -35.55
CA LEU A 14 -9.40 -32.00 -35.32
C LEU A 14 -8.52 -31.62 -34.13
N ASN A 15 -8.63 -32.30 -33.00
CA ASN A 15 -7.79 -32.04 -31.83
C ASN A 15 -6.30 -32.27 -32.12
N LYS A 16 -5.97 -33.31 -32.90
CA LYS A 16 -4.58 -33.58 -33.32
C LYS A 16 -4.03 -32.45 -34.19
N LEU A 17 -4.81 -31.96 -35.15
CA LEU A 17 -4.43 -30.84 -36.01
C LEU A 17 -4.26 -29.55 -35.21
N ASN A 18 -5.23 -29.20 -34.35
CA ASN A 18 -5.14 -28.03 -33.49
C ASN A 18 -3.91 -28.07 -32.57
N LYS A 19 -3.56 -29.26 -32.05
CA LYS A 19 -2.33 -29.43 -31.26
C LYS A 19 -1.08 -29.18 -32.10
N GLN A 20 -1.04 -29.65 -33.34
CA GLN A 20 0.09 -29.41 -34.24
C GLN A 20 0.23 -27.93 -34.60
N ILE A 21 -0.89 -27.26 -34.90
CA ILE A 21 -0.94 -25.81 -35.16
C ILE A 21 -0.36 -25.06 -33.96
N LYS A 22 -0.87 -25.31 -32.75
CA LYS A 22 -0.38 -24.65 -31.54
C LYS A 22 1.13 -24.84 -31.32
N ILE A 23 1.66 -26.04 -31.58
CA ILE A 23 3.09 -26.31 -31.45
C ILE A 23 3.90 -25.52 -32.49
N LEU A 24 3.41 -25.44 -33.73
CA LEU A 24 4.07 -24.69 -34.79
C LEU A 24 4.05 -23.19 -34.51
N ASP A 25 2.90 -22.65 -34.08
CA ASP A 25 2.77 -21.24 -33.71
C ASP A 25 3.73 -20.87 -32.59
N GLN A 26 3.81 -21.70 -31.54
CA GLN A 26 4.77 -21.48 -30.45
C GLN A 26 6.22 -21.49 -30.92
N LYS A 27 6.58 -22.37 -31.87
CA LYS A 27 7.94 -22.38 -32.45
C LYS A 27 8.21 -21.11 -33.23
N ILE A 28 7.28 -20.68 -34.08
CA ILE A 28 7.41 -19.44 -34.86
C ILE A 28 7.59 -18.24 -33.95
N GLU A 29 6.79 -18.12 -32.88
CA GLU A 29 6.92 -17.04 -31.90
C GLU A 29 8.27 -17.07 -31.18
N THR A 30 8.70 -18.27 -30.76
CA THR A 30 9.98 -18.44 -30.04
C THR A 30 11.17 -18.13 -30.94
N ASP A 31 11.15 -18.59 -32.19
CA ASP A 31 12.20 -18.35 -33.18
C ASP A 31 12.26 -16.86 -33.56
N ALA A 32 11.11 -16.21 -33.74
CA ALA A 32 11.06 -14.78 -33.99
C ALA A 32 11.63 -13.97 -32.81
N PHE A 33 11.23 -14.31 -31.59
CA PHE A 33 11.69 -13.63 -30.37
C PHE A 33 13.19 -13.82 -30.11
N THR A 34 13.71 -15.03 -30.30
CA THR A 34 15.14 -15.32 -30.16
C THR A 34 15.97 -14.56 -31.20
N ASN A 35 15.52 -14.51 -32.46
CA ASN A 35 16.17 -13.70 -33.48
C ASN A 35 16.14 -12.21 -33.16
N GLU A 36 15.04 -11.70 -32.61
CA GLU A 36 14.96 -10.31 -32.15
C GLU A 36 16.03 -10.03 -31.09
N ILE A 37 16.11 -10.85 -30.04
CA ILE A 37 17.13 -10.71 -28.98
C ILE A 37 18.55 -10.76 -29.53
N LEU A 38 18.85 -11.71 -30.42
CA LEU A 38 20.19 -11.87 -30.98
C LEU A 38 20.63 -10.66 -31.83
N ASN A 39 19.67 -9.98 -32.44
CA ASN A 39 19.93 -8.79 -33.28
C ASN A 39 19.92 -7.48 -32.48
N VAL A 40 19.56 -7.50 -31.19
CA VAL A 40 19.61 -6.32 -30.34
C VAL A 40 21.06 -5.93 -30.05
N ASN A 41 21.38 -4.66 -30.26
CA ASN A 41 22.72 -4.10 -30.09
C ASN A 41 22.70 -2.86 -29.16
N ALA A 42 23.77 -2.69 -28.39
CA ALA A 42 23.91 -1.65 -27.38
C ALA A 42 24.20 -0.25 -27.97
N THR A 43 24.77 -0.17 -29.18
CA THR A 43 25.26 1.09 -29.74
C THR A 43 24.25 1.83 -30.62
N ASP A 44 23.31 1.12 -31.24
CA ASP A 44 22.32 1.66 -32.20
C ASP A 44 20.97 2.02 -31.54
N GLY A 45 20.85 1.86 -30.22
CA GLY A 45 19.64 2.16 -29.46
C GLY A 45 18.53 1.11 -29.60
N THR A 46 18.75 -0.01 -30.30
CA THR A 46 17.77 -1.11 -30.41
C THR A 46 17.48 -1.75 -29.06
N VAL A 47 18.50 -1.87 -28.18
CA VAL A 47 18.31 -2.30 -26.78
C VAL A 47 17.22 -1.49 -26.10
N TRP A 48 17.21 -0.16 -26.27
CA TRP A 48 16.25 0.70 -25.59
C TRP A 48 14.82 0.48 -26.08
N LYS A 49 14.63 0.28 -27.39
CA LYS A 49 13.33 -0.07 -27.98
C LYS A 49 12.81 -1.40 -27.47
N PHE A 50 13.68 -2.41 -27.37
CA PHE A 50 13.34 -3.74 -26.87
C PHE A 50 12.93 -3.72 -25.38
N VAL A 51 13.66 -2.98 -24.53
CA VAL A 51 13.38 -2.97 -23.07
C VAL A 51 12.22 -2.06 -22.65
N THR A 52 11.85 -1.08 -23.48
CA THR A 52 10.83 -0.07 -23.14
C THR A 52 9.45 -0.66 -22.80
N PRO A 53 8.89 -1.61 -23.56
CA PRO A 53 7.63 -2.26 -23.22
C PRO A 53 7.66 -2.97 -21.85
N PHE A 54 8.77 -3.60 -21.49
CA PHE A 54 8.92 -4.33 -20.22
C PHE A 54 9.03 -3.41 -19.00
N LYS A 55 9.44 -2.15 -19.21
CA LYS A 55 9.55 -1.14 -18.15
C LYS A 55 8.19 -0.56 -17.73
N LYS A 56 7.13 -0.73 -18.54
CA LYS A 56 5.80 -0.18 -18.22
C LYS A 56 5.11 -0.98 -17.10
N LYS A 57 5.43 -0.65 -15.86
CA LYS A 57 4.47 -0.72 -14.75
C LYS A 57 3.98 0.69 -14.46
N THR A 58 3.23 1.28 -15.40
CA THR A 58 2.50 2.52 -15.12
C THR A 58 1.34 2.16 -14.20
N LYS A 59 1.60 2.02 -12.90
CA LYS A 59 0.54 2.22 -11.93
C LYS A 59 0.14 3.68 -12.10
N SER A 60 -1.04 3.92 -12.65
CA SER A 60 -1.60 5.26 -12.69
C SER A 60 -1.66 5.73 -11.24
N ILE A 61 -0.94 6.80 -10.91
CA ILE A 61 -1.10 7.45 -9.60
C ILE A 61 -2.56 7.93 -9.58
N PRO A 62 -3.37 7.51 -8.59
CA PRO A 62 -4.75 7.95 -8.51
C PRO A 62 -4.79 9.47 -8.33
N SER A 63 -5.82 10.10 -8.89
CA SER A 63 -6.07 11.51 -8.69
C SER A 63 -6.29 11.82 -7.20
N LEU A 64 -5.81 12.98 -6.75
CA LEU A 64 -6.07 13.44 -5.39
C LEU A 64 -7.51 13.93 -5.34
N ASN A 65 -8.37 13.18 -4.66
CA ASN A 65 -9.79 13.47 -4.55
C ASN A 65 -10.07 14.07 -3.18
N GLY A 66 -10.64 15.27 -3.16
CA GLY A 66 -11.16 15.88 -1.94
C GLY A 66 -12.66 15.64 -1.75
N PRO A 67 -13.27 16.27 -0.72
CA PRO A 67 -14.70 16.19 -0.46
C PRO A 67 -15.58 16.78 -1.59
N GLY A 68 -15.02 17.66 -2.42
CA GLY A 68 -15.75 18.41 -3.44
C GLY A 68 -15.47 18.02 -4.89
N ASP A 69 -14.24 17.61 -5.25
CA ASP A 69 -13.85 17.16 -6.60
C ASP A 69 -12.38 16.67 -6.62
N ILE A 70 -11.89 16.28 -7.80
CA ILE A 70 -10.48 16.04 -8.12
C ILE A 70 -9.68 17.35 -8.04
N ALA A 71 -8.54 17.32 -7.37
CA ALA A 71 -7.58 18.42 -7.32
C ALA A 71 -6.84 18.56 -8.65
N ASN A 72 -7.22 19.55 -9.45
CA ASN A 72 -6.65 19.79 -10.77
C ASN A 72 -5.50 20.81 -10.73
N THR A 73 -5.62 21.84 -9.87
CA THR A 73 -4.58 22.86 -9.70
C THR A 73 -3.62 22.51 -8.55
N ASP A 74 -2.39 23.03 -8.59
CA ASP A 74 -1.43 22.77 -7.51
C ASP A 74 -1.84 23.44 -6.19
N LEU A 75 -2.59 24.55 -6.28
CA LEU A 75 -3.19 25.21 -5.12
C LEU A 75 -4.25 24.30 -4.45
N GLU A 76 -5.15 23.71 -5.24
CA GLU A 76 -6.14 22.74 -4.73
C GLU A 76 -5.45 21.55 -4.06
N LYS A 77 -4.39 21.02 -4.66
CA LYS A 77 -3.63 19.90 -4.09
C LYS A 77 -2.99 20.28 -2.75
N ALA A 78 -2.39 21.46 -2.65
CA ALA A 78 -1.78 21.94 -1.42
C ALA A 78 -2.82 22.10 -0.30
N ASN A 79 -3.99 22.67 -0.62
CA ASN A 79 -5.07 22.84 0.33
C ASN A 79 -5.61 21.49 0.83
N PHE A 80 -5.87 20.52 -0.07
CA PHE A 80 -6.33 19.20 0.36
C PHE A 80 -5.33 18.46 1.23
N LEU A 81 -4.04 18.55 0.92
CA LEU A 81 -3.01 17.95 1.75
C LEU A 81 -2.96 18.62 3.13
N ALA A 82 -3.09 19.94 3.20
CA ALA A 82 -3.13 20.67 4.46
C ALA A 82 -4.33 20.25 5.32
N GLU A 83 -5.55 20.26 4.76
CA GLU A 83 -6.77 19.85 5.46
C GLU A 83 -6.72 18.37 5.88
N SER A 84 -6.25 17.48 5.00
CA SER A 84 -6.12 16.05 5.32
C SER A 84 -5.12 15.80 6.44
N LEU A 85 -4.02 16.56 6.51
CA LEU A 85 -3.05 16.42 7.59
C LEU A 85 -3.62 17.00 8.89
N GLU A 86 -4.23 18.18 8.83
CA GLU A 86 -4.87 18.80 9.99
C GLU A 86 -5.86 17.85 10.65
N THR A 87 -6.78 17.28 9.87
CA THR A 87 -7.81 16.33 10.33
C THR A 87 -7.25 15.02 10.89
N GLN A 88 -6.11 14.54 10.40
CA GLN A 88 -5.46 13.32 10.90
C GLN A 88 -4.77 13.53 12.25
N PHE A 89 -4.28 14.75 12.50
CA PHE A 89 -3.58 15.10 13.72
C PHE A 89 -4.47 15.79 14.75
N THR A 90 -5.75 16.01 14.46
CA THR A 90 -6.70 16.49 15.47
C THR A 90 -6.84 15.46 16.58
N LEU A 91 -6.69 15.91 17.82
CA LEU A 91 -6.93 15.06 18.98
C LEU A 91 -8.36 14.54 18.91
N ASN A 92 -8.54 13.23 18.87
CA ASN A 92 -9.87 12.65 19.00
C ASN A 92 -10.47 13.16 20.32
N ASN A 93 -11.66 13.74 20.27
CA ASN A 93 -12.39 14.15 21.46
C ASN A 93 -12.97 12.90 22.15
N ILE A 94 -12.09 12.07 22.73
CA ILE A 94 -12.43 10.87 23.50
C ILE A 94 -12.56 11.24 24.99
N THR A 95 -13.07 12.43 25.27
CA THR A 95 -13.29 12.94 26.62
C THR A 95 -14.28 12.02 27.33
N ASN A 96 -13.86 11.41 28.42
CA ASN A 96 -14.71 10.58 29.27
C ASN A 96 -14.63 11.13 30.70
N PRO A 97 -15.69 11.81 31.19
CA PRO A 97 -15.67 12.49 32.48
C PRO A 97 -15.34 11.55 33.64
N ASP A 98 -15.81 10.30 33.60
CA ASP A 98 -15.55 9.31 34.65
C ASP A 98 -14.06 8.92 34.70
N THR A 99 -13.42 8.84 33.53
CA THR A 99 -11.99 8.51 33.43
C THR A 99 -11.13 9.69 33.85
N GLU A 100 -11.54 10.91 33.49
CA GLU A 100 -10.85 12.14 33.86
C GLU A 100 -10.89 12.39 35.37
N GLU A 101 -12.06 12.17 36.00
CA GLU A 101 -12.22 12.26 37.45
C GLU A 101 -11.34 11.23 38.17
N LEU A 102 -11.35 9.97 37.74
CA LEU A 102 -10.50 8.91 38.31
C LEU A 102 -9.00 9.23 38.21
N VAL A 103 -8.56 9.75 37.06
CA VAL A 103 -7.15 10.14 36.86
C VAL A 103 -6.79 11.33 37.74
N ALA A 104 -7.66 12.34 37.83
CA ALA A 104 -7.44 13.51 38.69
C ALA A 104 -7.31 13.11 40.17
N ASP A 105 -8.19 12.24 40.65
CA ASP A 105 -8.16 11.70 42.01
C ASP A 105 -6.88 10.90 42.29
N SER A 106 -6.47 10.04 41.35
CA SER A 106 -5.24 9.25 41.46
C SER A 106 -3.99 10.13 41.53
N VAL A 107 -3.89 11.14 40.67
CA VAL A 107 -2.77 12.10 40.65
C VAL A 107 -2.73 12.92 41.95
N MET A 108 -3.90 13.34 42.45
CA MET A 108 -4.00 14.08 43.71
C MET A 108 -3.52 13.24 44.90
N ARG A 109 -3.92 11.96 44.97
CA ARG A 109 -3.47 11.03 46.02
C ARG A 109 -1.96 10.79 45.95
N PHE A 110 -1.41 10.51 44.77
CA PHE A 110 0.02 10.31 44.58
C PHE A 110 0.85 11.51 45.04
N ARG A 111 0.43 12.74 44.68
CA ARG A 111 1.10 13.97 45.13
C ARG A 111 1.00 14.17 46.64
N SER A 112 -0.14 13.83 47.24
CA SER A 112 -0.36 13.97 48.68
C SER A 112 0.46 12.96 49.49
N GLU A 113 0.60 11.73 49.00
CA GLU A 113 1.43 10.67 49.58
C GLU A 113 2.93 10.96 49.41
N ALA A 114 3.36 11.47 48.25
CA ALA A 114 4.75 11.91 48.04
C ALA A 114 5.14 13.05 49.00
N ASN A 115 4.21 13.95 49.31
CA ASN A 115 4.42 15.04 50.26
C ASN A 115 4.32 14.62 51.73
N SER A 116 3.70 13.48 52.05
CA SER A 116 3.61 12.96 53.42
C SER A 116 4.84 12.11 53.80
N VAL A 117 5.44 11.40 52.84
CA VAL A 117 6.68 10.61 53.04
C VAL A 117 7.88 11.51 53.39
N CYS A 118 7.93 12.74 52.89
CA CYS A 118 9.02 13.69 53.18
C CYS A 118 8.92 14.38 54.56
N LYS A 119 7.88 14.14 55.37
CA LYS A 119 7.74 14.76 56.71
C LYS A 119 8.29 13.93 57.87
N TYR A 120 8.82 12.72 57.60
CA TYR A 120 9.33 11.81 58.63
C TYR A 120 10.86 11.79 58.77
N PHE A 121 11.59 12.63 58.02
CA PHE A 121 13.02 12.85 58.23
C PHE A 121 13.23 14.29 58.74
N ASP A 122 12.99 14.49 60.03
CA ASP A 122 13.48 15.68 60.75
C ASP A 122 14.80 15.26 61.46
N PRO A 123 16.00 15.63 60.97
CA PRO A 123 17.26 15.04 61.44
C PRO A 123 17.73 15.50 62.83
N LEU A 124 16.95 16.33 63.55
CA LEU A 124 17.46 17.14 64.67
C LEU A 124 16.73 16.94 66.02
N SER A 125 15.91 15.90 66.19
CA SER A 125 15.22 15.65 67.46
C SER A 125 16.10 15.08 68.59
N HIS A 126 17.36 14.69 68.31
CA HIS A 126 18.29 14.13 69.31
C HIS A 126 19.26 15.15 69.95
N LEU A 127 19.13 16.45 69.68
CA LEU A 127 20.02 17.49 70.23
C LEU A 127 19.21 18.62 70.90
N LYS A 128 18.55 18.32 72.03
CA LYS A 128 18.31 19.33 73.07
C LYS A 128 18.62 18.74 74.44
N SER A 129 19.50 19.47 75.13
CA SER A 129 20.09 19.24 76.46
C SER A 129 19.08 19.03 77.58
#